data_AF-A0A415G2D7-F1
#
_entry.id   AF-A0A415G2D7-F1
#
_cell.length_a   1.000
_cell.length_b   1.000
_cell.length_c   1.000
_cell.angle_alpha   90.00
_cell.angle_beta   90.00
_cell.angle_gamma   90.00
#
_symmetry.space_group_name_H-M   'P 1'
#
loop_
_entity.id
_entity.type
_entity.pdbx_description
1 polymer ?
#
loop_
_entity_poly.entity_id
_entity_poly.type
_entity_poly.pdbx_seq_one_letter_code
_entity_poly.pdbx_strand_id
1 'polypeptide(L)'
;MTDARAAQLRKLAIQAKRQLTRKKRQENIEKAPNPPLLLSLNELQKKTGLNYSFLRKMIVEEKQIPCLKVGNKFVVNYDLFLAVLGGKQNGK
;
A
#
# COMPACT_ATOMS: atom_id res chain seq x y z
N MET A 1 48.65 -10.52 -18.46
CA MET A 1 47.44 -10.93 -19.23
C MET A 1 46.28 -11.42 -18.35
N THR A 2 46.48 -11.73 -17.07
CA THR A 2 45.48 -12.31 -16.15
C THR A 2 44.53 -11.28 -15.51
N ASP A 3 45.02 -10.07 -15.18
CA ASP A 3 44.21 -9.05 -14.50
C ASP A 3 43.06 -8.49 -15.33
N ALA A 4 43.27 -8.27 -16.64
CA ALA A 4 42.22 -7.77 -17.54
C ALA A 4 41.04 -8.76 -17.65
N ARG A 5 41.36 -10.06 -17.72
CA ARG A 5 40.35 -11.14 -17.75
C ARG A 5 39.60 -11.24 -16.41
N ALA A 6 40.30 -11.12 -15.29
CA ALA A 6 39.69 -11.11 -13.96
C ALA A 6 38.76 -9.89 -13.76
N ALA A 7 39.16 -8.71 -14.23
CA ALA A 7 38.33 -7.50 -14.20
C ALA A 7 37.07 -7.63 -15.06
N GLN A 8 37.18 -8.23 -16.24
CA GLN A 8 36.04 -8.49 -17.14
C GLN A 8 35.05 -9.49 -16.52
N LEU A 9 35.54 -10.56 -15.90
CA LEU A 9 34.71 -11.53 -15.19
C LEU A 9 33.95 -10.90 -14.00
N ARG A 10 34.61 -10.02 -13.22
CA ARG A 10 33.95 -9.26 -12.15
C ARG A 10 32.84 -8.36 -12.67
N LYS A 11 33.07 -7.65 -13.78
CA LYS A 11 32.04 -6.81 -14.43
C LYS A 11 30.83 -7.64 -14.86
N LEU A 12 31.07 -8.80 -15.49
CA LEU A 12 30.01 -9.72 -15.90
C LEU A 12 29.22 -10.26 -14.70
N ALA A 13 29.90 -10.66 -13.62
CA ALA A 13 29.24 -11.12 -12.40
C ALA A 13 28.35 -10.05 -11.76
N ILE A 14 28.80 -8.79 -11.73
CA ILE A 14 28.00 -7.66 -11.21
C ILE A 14 26.76 -7.43 -12.09
N GLN A 15 26.91 -7.47 -13.42
CA GLN A 15 25.79 -7.32 -14.34
C GLN A 15 24.77 -8.45 -14.18
N ALA A 16 25.21 -9.71 -14.10
CA ALA A 16 24.35 -10.85 -13.86
C ALA A 16 23.58 -10.72 -12.53
N LYS A 17 24.25 -10.32 -11.44
CA LYS A 17 23.61 -10.09 -10.13
C LYS A 17 22.53 -8.99 -10.21
N ARG A 18 22.81 -7.90 -10.92
CA ARG A 18 21.84 -6.80 -11.12
C ARG A 18 20.63 -7.27 -11.92
N GLN A 19 20.84 -8.03 -12.99
CA GLN A 19 19.76 -8.60 -13.81
C GLN A 19 18.88 -9.55 -12.98
N LEU A 20 19.49 -10.44 -12.19
CA LEU A 20 18.76 -11.35 -11.31
C LEU A 20 17.95 -10.60 -10.25
N THR A 21 18.52 -9.56 -9.65
CA THR A 21 17.83 -8.72 -8.66
C THR A 21 16.66 -7.97 -9.28
N ARG A 22 16.83 -7.44 -10.50
CA ARG A 22 15.75 -6.77 -11.26
C ARG A 22 14.62 -7.74 -11.58
N LYS A 23 14.94 -8.94 -12.06
CA LYS A 23 13.95 -9.98 -12.36
C LYS A 23 13.17 -10.36 -11.10
N LYS A 24 13.85 -10.59 -9.97
CA LYS A 24 13.21 -10.91 -8.69
C LYS A 24 12.30 -9.77 -8.18
N ARG A 25 12.71 -8.51 -8.35
CA ARG A 25 11.86 -7.35 -8.02
C ARG A 25 10.61 -7.30 -8.90
N GLN A 26 10.77 -7.55 -10.20
CA GLN A 26 9.66 -7.58 -11.14
C GLN A 26 8.67 -8.69 -10.80
N GLU A 27 9.16 -9.91 -10.56
CA GLU A 27 8.34 -11.05 -10.12
C GLU A 27 7.60 -10.75 -8.80
N ASN A 28 8.23 -10.04 -7.85
CA ASN A 28 7.58 -9.63 -6.61
C ASN A 28 6.47 -8.60 -6.83
N ILE A 29 6.64 -7.69 -7.80
CA ILE A 29 5.61 -6.70 -8.17
C ILE A 29 4.44 -7.41 -8.85
N GLU A 30 4.72 -8.36 -9.74
CA GLU A 30 3.69 -9.15 -10.44
C GLU A 30 2.88 -10.04 -9.49
N LYS A 31 3.53 -10.56 -8.44
CA LYS A 31 2.86 -11.33 -7.37
C LYS A 31 2.24 -10.47 -6.28
N ALA A 32 2.44 -9.15 -6.31
CA ALA A 32 1.87 -8.29 -5.30
C ALA A 32 0.34 -8.32 -5.40
N PRO A 33 -0.38 -8.34 -4.26
CA PRO A 33 -1.82 -8.24 -4.30
C PRO A 33 -2.23 -6.90 -4.92
N ASN A 34 -3.41 -6.89 -5.54
CA ASN A 34 -3.98 -5.64 -6.04
C ASN A 34 -4.02 -4.60 -4.92
N PRO A 35 -3.59 -3.35 -5.19
CA PRO A 35 -3.52 -2.33 -4.16
C PRO A 35 -4.94 -2.07 -3.58
N PRO A 36 -5.06 -1.92 -2.26
CA PRO A 36 -6.35 -1.68 -1.63
C PRO A 36 -6.94 -0.34 -2.08
N LEU A 37 -8.27 -0.28 -2.20
CA LEU A 37 -8.95 0.98 -2.53
C LEU A 37 -8.89 1.93 -1.32
N LEU A 38 -8.15 3.02 -1.47
CA LEU A 38 -8.09 4.08 -0.48
C LEU A 38 -9.03 5.22 -0.88
N LEU A 39 -9.91 5.62 0.02
CA LEU A 39 -10.84 6.74 -0.18
C LEU A 39 -10.61 7.81 0.87
N SER A 40 -10.65 9.07 0.45
CA SER A 40 -10.72 10.21 1.34
C SER A 40 -12.09 10.31 2.02
N LEU A 41 -12.16 11.07 3.11
CA LEU A 41 -13.43 11.32 3.80
C LEU A 41 -14.51 11.93 2.88
N ASN A 42 -14.14 12.80 1.94
CA ASN A 42 -15.08 13.36 0.96
C ASN A 42 -15.58 12.32 -0.05
N GLU A 43 -14.71 11.40 -0.49
CA GLU A 43 -15.11 10.32 -1.39
C GLU A 43 -16.00 9.31 -0.66
N LEU A 44 -15.69 9.00 0.61
CA LEU A 44 -16.56 8.19 1.47
C LEU A 44 -17.94 8.83 1.63
N GLN A 45 -18.01 10.14 1.90
CA GLN A 45 -19.29 10.86 1.99
C GLN A 45 -20.09 10.72 0.70
N LYS A 46 -19.47 10.97 -0.46
CA LYS A 46 -20.16 10.86 -1.76
C LYS A 46 -20.62 9.43 -2.06
N LYS A 47 -19.82 8.42 -1.68
CA LYS A 47 -20.07 7.01 -2.00
C LYS A 47 -21.08 6.36 -1.06
N THR A 48 -21.11 6.77 0.20
CA THR A 48 -21.94 6.14 1.26
C THR A 48 -23.15 6.99 1.65
N GLY A 49 -23.15 8.28 1.30
CA GLY A 49 -24.17 9.24 1.75
C GLY A 49 -24.01 9.67 3.22
N LEU A 50 -23.01 9.15 3.95
CA LEU A 50 -22.80 9.48 5.36
C LEU A 50 -22.25 10.89 5.54
N ASN A 51 -22.66 11.55 6.63
CA ASN A 51 -22.22 12.89 6.95
C ASN A 51 -20.69 12.95 7.19
N TYR A 52 -20.02 13.93 6.59
CA TYR A 52 -18.59 14.17 6.77
C TYR A 52 -18.18 14.31 8.25
N SER A 53 -18.94 15.03 9.06
CA SER A 53 -18.64 15.22 10.49
C SER A 53 -18.68 13.91 11.26
N PHE A 54 -19.65 13.04 10.92
CA PHE A 54 -19.74 11.69 11.47
C PHE A 54 -18.54 10.83 11.07
N LEU A 55 -18.20 10.82 9.77
CA LEU A 55 -17.04 10.10 9.25
C LEU A 55 -15.74 10.56 9.92
N ARG A 56 -15.54 11.87 10.08
CA ARG A 56 -14.37 12.44 10.74
C ARG A 56 -14.29 12.00 12.20
N LYS A 57 -15.40 12.07 12.94
CA LYS A 57 -15.43 11.65 14.34
C LYS A 57 -15.07 10.17 14.48
N MET A 58 -15.74 9.29 13.73
CA MET A 58 -15.52 7.84 13.78
C MET A 58 -14.08 7.44 13.39
N ILE A 59 -13.54 8.03 12.32
CA ILE A 59 -12.26 7.61 11.73
C ILE A 59 -11.07 8.31 12.39
N VAL A 60 -11.15 9.62 12.62
CA VAL A 60 -10.00 10.43 13.05
C VAL A 60 -9.97 10.59 14.56
N GLU A 61 -11.12 10.88 15.18
CA GLU A 61 -11.19 11.19 16.61
C GLU A 61 -11.29 9.90 17.44
N GLU A 62 -12.24 9.03 17.12
CA GLU A 62 -12.49 7.77 17.80
C GLU A 62 -11.59 6.62 17.31
N LYS A 63 -10.91 6.81 16.18
CA LYS A 63 -9.95 5.86 15.59
C LYS A 63 -10.51 4.45 15.42
N GLN A 64 -11.80 4.32 15.15
CA GLN A 64 -12.44 3.02 14.95
C GLN A 64 -11.92 2.31 13.70
N ILE A 65 -11.46 3.08 12.70
CA ILE A 65 -10.90 2.56 11.45
C ILE A 65 -9.52 3.19 11.23
N PRO A 66 -8.48 2.37 10.94
CA PRO A 66 -7.16 2.89 10.59
C PRO A 66 -7.22 3.83 9.39
N CYS A 67 -6.61 5.01 9.53
CA CYS A 67 -6.50 5.99 8.46
C CYS A 67 -5.05 6.47 8.29
N LEU A 68 -4.74 6.91 7.08
CA LEU A 68 -3.47 7.53 6.74
C LEU A 68 -3.68 9.02 6.50
N LYS A 69 -2.80 9.85 7.06
CA LYS A 69 -2.76 11.27 6.74
C LYS A 69 -1.87 11.50 5.52
N VAL A 70 -2.47 11.93 4.41
CA VAL A 70 -1.76 12.23 3.15
C VAL A 70 -1.94 13.71 2.86
N GLY A 71 -0.90 14.50 3.17
CA GLY A 71 -0.96 15.96 3.16
C GLY A 71 -2.02 16.47 4.16
N ASN A 72 -3.03 17.17 3.63
CA ASN A 72 -4.15 17.69 4.42
C ASN A 72 -5.39 16.79 4.42
N LYS A 73 -5.34 15.62 3.78
CA LYS A 73 -6.47 14.69 3.70
C LYS A 73 -6.21 13.46 4.56
N PHE A 74 -7.30 12.89 5.07
CA PHE A 74 -7.31 11.56 5.66
C PHE A 74 -7.87 10.58 4.63
N VAL A 75 -7.15 9.49 4.40
CA VAL A 75 -7.54 8.40 3.50
C VAL A 75 -7.66 7.10 4.28
N VAL A 76 -8.61 6.27 3.86
CA VAL A 76 -9.01 5.05 4.57
C VAL A 76 -9.14 3.92 3.58
N ASN A 77 -8.74 2.72 3.98
CA ASN A 77 -9.03 1.51 3.22
C ASN A 77 -10.54 1.25 3.24
N TYR A 78 -11.15 1.25 2.04
CA TYR A 78 -12.59 1.11 1.88
C TYR A 78 -13.11 -0.23 2.41
N ASP A 79 -12.36 -1.32 2.26
CA ASP A 79 -12.80 -2.64 2.72
C ASP A 79 -12.84 -2.72 4.25
N LEU A 80 -11.85 -2.12 4.92
CA LEU A 80 -11.83 -2.01 6.39
C LEU A 80 -12.98 -1.14 6.89
N PHE A 81 -13.26 -0.05 6.19
CA PHE A 81 -14.39 0.82 6.49
C PHE A 81 -15.73 0.06 6.38
N LEU A 82 -15.92 -0.73 5.32
CA LEU A 82 -17.11 -1.56 5.16
C LEU A 82 -17.21 -2.66 6.22
N ALA A 83 -16.09 -3.27 6.64
CA ALA A 83 -16.09 -4.29 7.69
C ALA A 83 -16.61 -3.73 9.02
N VAL A 84 -16.20 -2.51 9.38
CA VAL A 84 -16.69 -1.83 10.60
C VAL A 84 -18.16 -1.46 10.47
N LEU A 85 -18.61 -0.93 9.33
CA LEU A 85 -20.03 -0.61 9.11
C LEU A 85 -20.93 -1.85 9.08
N GLY A 86 -20.46 -2.95 8.51
CA GLY A 86 -21.19 -4.21 8.41
C GLY A 86 -21.29 -4.98 9.73
N GLY A 87 -20.83 -4.41 10.85
CA GLY A 87 -20.94 -5.03 12.17
C GLY A 87 -20.03 -6.24 12.38
N LYS A 88 -19.04 -6.48 11.49
CA LYS A 88 -17.94 -7.40 11.79
C LYS A 88 -16.98 -6.70 12.76
N GLN A 89 -17.46 -6.46 13.98
CA GLN A 89 -16.56 -6.24 15.09
C GLN A 89 -15.72 -7.51 15.19
N ASN A 90 -14.42 -7.38 14.95
CA ASN A 90 -13.46 -8.44 15.25
C ASN A 90 -13.73 -8.86 16.70
N GLY A 91 -14.26 -10.08 16.85
CA GLY A 91 -14.44 -10.70 18.15
C GLY A 91 -13.13 -10.61 18.90
N LYS A 92 -13.23 -10.06 20.11
CA LYS A 92 -12.20 -10.22 21.13
C LYS A 92 -11.97 -11.71 21.41
#